data_AF-A0A330LW55-F1
#
_entry.id   AF-A0A330LW55-F1
#
_cell.length_a   1.000
_cell.length_b   1.000
_cell.length_c   1.000
_cell.angle_alpha   90.00
_cell.angle_beta   90.00
_cell.angle_gamma   90.00
#
_symmetry.space_group_name_H-M   'P 1'
#
loop_
_entity.id
_entity.type
_entity.pdbx_description
1 polymer ?
#
loop_
_entity_poly.entity_id
_entity_poly.type
_entity_poly.pdbx_seq_one_letter_code
_entity_poly.pdbx_strand_id
1 'polypeptide(L)'
;MKYIAIILLVALGIYLYKRAKRLAEDEQEQSSMPAEKEIFDEPKADDTQETDANSAQEARISDAATAEIRVDSKAEDVDTAKPVDDGLTFETKDSLEVKEDLAPSEPEVKPEPAEDEPKVARVAVTDESWANEKLTLALSEYRGTSDNTIKHVGLLGAIAECYKQRKQTQYKEYGAALSPYYLSLFAVLESPSSHKGIGFMHLSTLLNDCGDFASAIDVCRKAIEYDLSDGTVTGFEGRIIRIEKAKAKSLK
;
A
#
# COMPACT_ATOMS: atom_id res chain seq x y z
N MET A 1 -7.04 -18.68 35.76
CA MET A 1 -5.84 -18.14 35.08
C MET A 1 -5.14 -19.22 34.23
N LYS A 2 -4.52 -20.27 34.81
CA LYS A 2 -3.76 -21.28 34.04
C LYS A 2 -4.59 -22.03 32.97
N TYR A 3 -5.83 -22.41 33.29
CA TYR A 3 -6.71 -23.10 32.34
C TYR A 3 -7.17 -22.23 31.17
N ILE A 4 -7.29 -20.91 31.36
CA ILE A 4 -7.69 -19.98 30.29
C ILE A 4 -6.56 -19.90 29.25
N ALA A 5 -5.30 -19.84 29.68
CA ALA A 5 -4.16 -19.85 28.77
C ALA A 5 -4.07 -21.15 27.95
N ILE A 6 -4.36 -22.30 28.58
CA ILE A 6 -4.36 -23.61 27.89
C ILE A 6 -5.47 -23.66 26.83
N ILE A 7 -6.68 -23.18 27.16
CA ILE A 7 -7.80 -23.15 26.21
C ILE A 7 -7.49 -22.24 25.02
N LEU A 8 -6.86 -21.08 25.25
CA LEU A 8 -6.45 -20.18 24.17
C LEU A 8 -5.39 -20.81 23.26
N LEU A 9 -4.42 -21.53 23.81
CA LEU A 9 -3.41 -22.23 23.02
C LEU A 9 -4.01 -23.35 22.16
N VAL A 10 -4.97 -24.10 22.70
CA VAL A 10 -5.68 -25.14 21.93
C VAL A 10 -6.52 -24.51 20.82
N ALA A 11 -7.24 -23.42 21.10
CA ALA A 11 -8.02 -22.70 20.10
C ALA A 11 -7.14 -22.12 18.97
N LEU A 12 -5.98 -21.56 19.33
CA LEU A 12 -4.99 -21.06 18.38
C LEU A 12 -4.44 -22.21 17.50
N GLY A 13 -4.14 -23.36 18.12
CA GLY A 13 -3.68 -24.55 17.40
C GLY A 13 -4.70 -25.08 16.39
N ILE A 14 -5.97 -25.18 16.79
CA ILE A 14 -7.07 -25.61 15.90
C ILE A 14 -7.28 -24.60 14.75
N TYR A 15 -7.19 -23.30 15.05
CA TYR A 15 -7.33 -22.25 14.04
C TYR A 15 -6.20 -22.30 13.00
N LEU A 16 -4.95 -22.42 13.45
CA LEU A 16 -3.80 -22.52 12.55
C LEU A 16 -3.84 -23.80 11.71
N TYR A 17 -4.25 -24.93 12.29
CA TYR A 17 -4.44 -26.18 11.56
C TYR A 17 -5.50 -26.06 10.46
N LYS A 18 -6.67 -25.48 10.76
CA LYS A 18 -7.72 -25.26 9.75
C LYS A 18 -7.28 -24.28 8.65
N ARG A 19 -6.51 -23.24 9.01
CA ARG A 19 -5.99 -22.28 8.05
C ARG A 19 -4.96 -22.92 7.10
N ALA A 20 -4.04 -23.71 7.63
CA ALA A 20 -3.05 -24.43 6.84
C ALA A 20 -3.70 -25.48 5.92
N LYS A 21 -4.71 -26.20 6.41
CA LYS A 21 -5.45 -27.19 5.61
C LYS A 21 -6.17 -26.56 4.41
N ARG A 22 -6.81 -25.39 4.59
CA ARG A 22 -7.44 -24.66 3.48
C ARG A 22 -6.44 -24.21 2.43
N LEU A 23 -5.28 -23.69 2.86
CA LEU A 23 -4.21 -23.29 1.93
C LEU A 23 -3.71 -24.48 1.09
N ALA A 24 -3.58 -25.67 1.70
CA ALA A 24 -3.18 -26.87 0.97
C ALA A 24 -4.28 -27.38 -0.01
N GLU A 25 -5.56 -27.26 0.36
CA GLU A 25 -6.68 -27.60 -0.52
C GLU A 25 -6.76 -26.63 -1.71
N ASP A 26 -6.60 -25.33 -1.47
CA ASP A 26 -6.60 -24.29 -2.52
C ASP A 26 -5.44 -24.52 -3.53
N GLU A 27 -4.25 -24.92 -3.08
CA GLU A 27 -3.10 -25.23 -3.95
C GLU A 27 -3.30 -26.51 -4.78
N GLN A 28 -4.04 -27.49 -4.27
CA GLN A 28 -4.34 -28.74 -4.97
C GLN A 28 -5.44 -28.54 -6.04
N GLU A 29 -6.42 -27.67 -5.79
CA GLU A 29 -7.43 -27.29 -6.77
C GLU A 29 -6.82 -26.46 -7.92
N GLN A 30 -5.84 -25.60 -7.61
CA GLN A 30 -5.18 -24.79 -8.64
C GLN A 30 -4.24 -25.60 -9.56
N SER A 31 -3.69 -26.70 -9.08
CA SER A 31 -2.80 -27.59 -9.84
C SER A 31 -3.52 -28.69 -10.62
N SER A 32 -4.83 -28.89 -10.41
CA SER A 32 -5.64 -29.92 -11.07
C SER A 32 -6.49 -29.42 -12.25
N MET A 33 -6.39 -28.14 -12.63
CA MET A 33 -7.01 -27.64 -13.87
C MET A 33 -6.16 -28.02 -15.10
N PRO A 34 -6.69 -28.80 -16.07
CA PRO A 34 -5.98 -29.11 -17.30
C PRO A 34 -5.90 -27.89 -18.22
N ALA A 35 -4.70 -27.63 -18.74
CA ALA A 35 -4.44 -26.61 -19.75
C ALA A 35 -5.17 -26.94 -21.05
N GLU A 36 -6.31 -26.30 -21.28
CA GLU A 36 -7.04 -26.33 -22.54
C GLU A 36 -6.32 -25.42 -23.55
N LYS A 37 -5.51 -26.04 -24.40
CA LYS A 37 -5.22 -25.54 -25.75
C LYS A 37 -6.49 -25.72 -26.57
N GLU A 38 -6.97 -24.69 -27.26
CA GLU A 38 -7.55 -24.75 -28.62
C GLU A 38 -7.60 -23.30 -29.15
N ILE A 39 -6.84 -22.96 -30.19
CA ILE A 39 -7.09 -23.15 -31.62
C ILE A 39 -8.01 -22.06 -32.19
N PHE A 40 -7.39 -21.37 -33.14
CA PHE A 40 -7.91 -20.40 -34.08
C PHE A 40 -8.86 -21.07 -35.06
N ASP A 41 -10.09 -20.56 -35.22
CA ASP A 41 -10.77 -20.60 -36.52
C ASP A 41 -11.89 -19.53 -36.64
N GLU A 42 -12.02 -18.99 -37.84
CA GLU A 42 -12.89 -17.88 -38.25
C GLU A 42 -14.38 -18.29 -38.42
N PRO A 43 -15.31 -17.31 -38.54
CA PRO A 43 -16.74 -17.54 -38.38
C PRO A 43 -17.45 -17.95 -39.67
N LYS A 44 -18.52 -18.75 -39.53
CA LYS A 44 -19.56 -18.90 -40.55
C LYS A 44 -20.95 -18.82 -39.92
N ALA A 45 -21.84 -18.24 -40.72
CA ALA A 45 -23.15 -17.74 -40.35
C ALA A 45 -24.27 -18.79 -40.26
N ASP A 46 -25.28 -18.37 -39.51
CA ASP A 46 -26.73 -18.47 -39.75
C ASP A 46 -27.58 -19.60 -39.14
N ASP A 47 -28.78 -19.13 -38.76
CA ASP A 47 -30.07 -19.75 -38.45
C ASP A 47 -30.39 -20.37 -37.06
N THR A 48 -31.14 -19.58 -36.27
CA THR A 48 -32.53 -19.80 -35.82
C THR A 48 -32.98 -21.22 -35.44
N GLN A 49 -33.38 -21.45 -34.17
CA GLN A 49 -34.80 -21.51 -33.73
C GLN A 49 -34.95 -21.85 -32.22
N GLU A 50 -36.07 -21.38 -31.67
CA GLU A 50 -36.59 -21.45 -30.30
C GLU A 50 -36.68 -22.87 -29.67
N THR A 51 -36.64 -22.95 -28.34
CA THR A 51 -37.80 -23.41 -27.54
C THR A 51 -37.56 -23.27 -26.03
N ASP A 52 -38.65 -22.89 -25.37
CA ASP A 52 -38.87 -22.72 -23.93
C ASP A 52 -38.77 -24.01 -23.09
N ALA A 53 -38.66 -23.77 -21.78
CA ALA A 53 -39.36 -24.45 -20.67
C ALA A 53 -38.50 -25.22 -19.67
N ASN A 54 -38.25 -24.54 -18.54
CA ASN A 54 -38.73 -24.92 -17.20
C ASN A 54 -38.64 -26.39 -16.76
N SER A 55 -37.83 -26.71 -15.76
CA SER A 55 -38.30 -27.46 -14.57
C SER A 55 -37.23 -27.53 -13.48
N ALA A 56 -37.66 -27.24 -12.26
CA ALA A 56 -36.97 -27.54 -11.02
C ALA A 56 -36.98 -29.04 -10.70
N GLN A 57 -35.93 -29.52 -10.03
CA GLN A 57 -35.92 -30.56 -9.00
C GLN A 57 -34.48 -30.61 -8.44
N GLU A 58 -34.21 -30.12 -7.24
CA GLU A 58 -34.37 -30.80 -5.94
C GLU A 58 -33.80 -32.23 -5.85
N ALA A 59 -33.02 -32.40 -4.78
CA ALA A 59 -32.70 -33.65 -4.10
C ALA A 59 -31.58 -34.50 -4.77
N ARG A 60 -30.67 -35.18 -4.06
CA ARG A 60 -30.36 -35.38 -2.64
C ARG A 60 -29.18 -36.38 -2.62
N ILE A 61 -28.39 -36.32 -1.56
CA ILE A 61 -27.86 -37.49 -0.81
C ILE A 61 -26.62 -38.24 -1.37
N SER A 62 -25.59 -38.25 -0.50
CA SER A 62 -24.63 -39.35 -0.19
C SER A 62 -23.60 -39.71 -1.28
N ASP A 63 -22.48 -40.37 -1.00
CA ASP A 63 -21.81 -40.80 0.22
C ASP A 63 -20.37 -41.14 -0.22
N ALA A 64 -19.49 -41.26 0.77
CA ALA A 64 -18.36 -42.19 0.83
C ALA A 64 -17.60 -42.58 -0.46
N ALA A 65 -16.35 -42.15 -0.54
CA ALA A 65 -15.29 -43.03 -1.03
C ALA A 65 -13.93 -42.64 -0.42
N THR A 66 -13.61 -43.35 0.67
CA THR A 66 -12.25 -43.58 1.16
C THR A 66 -11.41 -44.18 0.05
N ALA A 67 -10.28 -43.54 -0.29
CA ALA A 67 -9.22 -44.17 -1.05
C ALA A 67 -7.86 -43.72 -0.50
N GLU A 68 -7.19 -44.67 0.14
CA GLU A 68 -5.79 -44.61 0.54
C GLU A 68 -4.91 -44.48 -0.71
N ILE A 69 -4.06 -43.46 -0.79
CA ILE A 69 -2.89 -43.49 -1.68
C ILE A 69 -1.67 -42.97 -0.92
N ARG A 70 -0.66 -43.83 -0.96
CA ARG A 70 0.64 -43.81 -0.29
C ARG A 70 1.69 -43.60 -1.37
N VAL A 71 2.42 -42.48 -1.37
CA VAL A 71 3.70 -42.31 -2.11
C VAL A 71 4.49 -41.21 -1.36
N ASP A 72 5.45 -41.59 -0.52
CA ASP A 72 6.89 -41.75 -0.79
C ASP A 72 7.65 -40.41 -0.79
N SER A 73 8.28 -40.16 0.36
CA SER A 73 9.15 -39.02 0.64
C SER A 73 10.50 -39.24 -0.05
N LYS A 74 10.87 -38.37 -0.99
CA LYS A 74 12.26 -38.20 -1.39
C LYS A 74 12.68 -36.75 -1.15
N ALA A 75 13.43 -36.57 -0.07
CA ALA A 75 14.21 -35.38 0.21
C ALA A 75 15.44 -35.39 -0.71
N GLU A 76 15.64 -34.30 -1.46
CA GLU A 76 16.95 -33.94 -1.97
C GLU A 76 17.31 -32.53 -1.50
N ASP A 77 18.49 -32.52 -0.90
CA ASP A 77 19.31 -31.46 -0.36
C ASP A 77 19.95 -30.66 -1.51
N VAL A 78 19.83 -29.33 -1.52
CA VAL A 78 20.68 -28.47 -2.34
C VAL A 78 21.05 -27.21 -1.56
N ASP A 79 22.25 -27.33 -1.00
CA ASP A 79 23.25 -26.32 -0.67
C ASP A 79 23.31 -25.17 -1.70
N THR A 80 23.31 -23.91 -1.24
CA THR A 80 23.85 -22.80 -2.05
C THR A 80 24.42 -21.69 -1.17
N ALA A 81 25.72 -21.81 -0.92
CA ALA A 81 26.79 -20.83 -1.13
C ALA A 81 26.52 -19.32 -0.97
N LYS A 82 27.40 -18.72 -0.14
CA LYS A 82 27.72 -17.29 0.03
C LYS A 82 28.20 -16.60 -1.28
N PRO A 83 28.15 -15.26 -1.31
CA PRO A 83 29.35 -14.48 -1.68
C PRO A 83 29.65 -13.32 -0.68
N VAL A 84 30.85 -13.20 -0.07
CA VAL A 84 32.02 -12.36 -0.47
C VAL A 84 31.60 -11.03 -1.13
N ASP A 85 31.67 -9.90 -0.42
CA ASP A 85 32.85 -9.05 -0.11
C ASP A 85 33.51 -8.48 -1.36
N ASP A 86 33.29 -7.18 -1.59
CA ASP A 86 34.32 -6.28 -2.12
C ASP A 86 33.87 -4.82 -1.95
N GLY A 87 34.67 -4.09 -1.18
CA GLY A 87 34.50 -2.67 -0.96
C GLY A 87 34.93 -1.84 -2.16
N LEU A 88 34.29 -0.68 -2.32
CA LEU A 88 34.84 0.38 -3.15
C LEU A 88 34.60 1.73 -2.47
N THR A 89 35.67 2.22 -1.85
CA THR A 89 35.84 3.59 -1.37
C THR A 89 36.17 4.50 -2.55
N PHE A 90 35.54 5.68 -2.61
CA PHE A 90 36.06 6.80 -3.37
C PHE A 90 35.97 8.06 -2.52
N GLU A 91 37.10 8.42 -1.92
CA GLU A 91 37.39 9.81 -1.58
C GLU A 91 37.76 10.55 -2.87
N THR A 92 37.18 11.73 -3.10
CA THR A 92 37.86 12.75 -3.88
C THR A 92 37.59 14.12 -3.28
N LYS A 93 38.69 14.67 -2.81
CA LYS A 93 38.92 15.96 -2.18
C LYS A 93 39.28 16.99 -3.25
N ASP A 94 39.22 18.26 -2.83
CA ASP A 94 39.83 19.47 -3.42
C ASP A 94 39.07 20.18 -4.54
N SER A 95 39.07 21.51 -4.68
CA SER A 95 39.36 22.69 -3.83
C SER A 95 39.23 23.94 -4.73
N LEU A 96 39.18 25.13 -4.10
CA LEU A 96 39.42 26.50 -4.62
C LEU A 96 38.22 27.25 -5.24
N GLU A 97 37.63 28.22 -4.54
CA GLU A 97 38.09 29.61 -4.26
C GLU A 97 37.84 30.59 -5.42
N VAL A 98 36.84 31.48 -5.26
CA VAL A 98 36.93 32.89 -5.71
C VAL A 98 36.16 33.81 -4.74
N LYS A 99 36.95 34.53 -3.95
CA LYS A 99 36.87 35.89 -3.38
C LYS A 99 35.55 36.66 -3.27
N GLU A 100 35.28 36.99 -2.01
CA GLU A 100 34.87 38.29 -1.43
C GLU A 100 34.98 39.54 -2.31
N ASP A 101 33.92 40.36 -2.28
CA ASP A 101 34.07 41.79 -2.06
C ASP A 101 32.92 42.34 -1.20
N LEU A 102 33.27 43.34 -0.39
CA LEU A 102 32.68 43.71 0.89
C LEU A 102 31.44 44.61 0.80
N ALA A 103 30.65 44.53 1.88
CA ALA A 103 29.51 45.33 2.33
C ALA A 103 29.84 46.86 2.47
N PRO A 104 28.99 47.75 3.08
CA PRO A 104 27.69 47.56 3.73
C PRO A 104 26.65 48.69 3.47
N SER A 105 25.36 48.39 3.66
CA SER A 105 24.38 49.42 4.06
C SER A 105 23.22 48.79 4.84
N GLU A 106 23.38 48.76 6.15
CA GLU A 106 22.28 48.78 7.13
C GLU A 106 21.69 50.20 7.17
N PRO A 107 20.38 50.38 7.48
CA PRO A 107 19.94 50.21 8.86
C PRO A 107 18.60 49.48 9.05
N GLU A 108 18.60 48.65 10.09
CA GLU A 108 17.56 48.41 11.09
C GLU A 108 16.08 48.57 10.68
N VAL A 109 15.41 47.42 10.51
CA VAL A 109 14.03 47.27 11.00
C VAL A 109 13.94 46.00 11.83
N LYS A 110 14.07 46.19 13.14
CA LYS A 110 13.63 45.25 14.18
C LYS A 110 12.09 45.25 14.17
N PRO A 111 11.45 44.07 14.09
CA PRO A 111 10.67 43.66 15.24
C PRO A 111 10.94 42.20 15.64
N GLU A 112 10.49 41.93 16.84
CA GLU A 112 10.82 40.84 17.76
C GLU A 112 10.64 39.41 17.24
N PRO A 113 11.34 38.43 17.85
CA PRO A 113 11.33 37.04 17.46
C PRO A 113 10.05 36.36 17.94
N ALA A 114 9.19 36.00 17.00
CA ALA A 114 8.15 35.00 17.24
C ALA A 114 8.77 33.62 17.01
N GLU A 115 8.73 32.79 18.04
CA GLU A 115 9.17 31.40 18.04
C GLU A 115 8.54 30.62 16.86
N ASP A 116 9.40 30.10 15.97
CA ASP A 116 9.01 29.23 14.86
C ASP A 116 8.64 27.84 15.39
N GLU A 117 7.37 27.64 15.69
CA GLU A 117 6.78 26.29 15.68
C GLU A 117 6.54 25.86 14.22
N PRO A 118 6.90 24.62 13.83
CA PRO A 118 6.65 24.14 12.47
C PRO A 118 5.14 24.08 12.22
N LYS A 119 4.62 25.02 11.43
CA LYS A 119 3.21 25.07 11.02
C LYS A 119 2.86 23.84 10.18
N VAL A 120 2.26 22.85 10.83
CA VAL A 120 1.56 21.76 10.16
C VAL A 120 0.43 22.35 9.32
N ALA A 121 0.43 22.06 8.01
CA ALA A 121 -0.63 22.53 7.12
C ALA A 121 -1.97 21.91 7.55
N ARG A 122 -3.01 22.73 7.70
CA ARG A 122 -4.38 22.26 7.97
C ARG A 122 -5.10 21.99 6.65
N VAL A 123 -5.71 20.82 6.52
CA VAL A 123 -6.56 20.48 5.36
C VAL A 123 -7.63 21.55 5.19
N ALA A 124 -7.70 22.16 4.01
CA ALA A 124 -8.72 23.15 3.68
C ALA A 124 -10.12 22.54 3.85
N VAL A 125 -11.05 23.32 4.40
CA VAL A 125 -12.45 22.88 4.54
C VAL A 125 -13.09 22.94 3.16
N THR A 126 -13.33 21.79 2.56
CA THR A 126 -14.04 21.65 1.29
C THR A 126 -15.48 21.23 1.52
N ASP A 127 -16.33 21.34 0.51
CA ASP A 127 -17.66 20.71 0.54
C ASP A 127 -17.49 19.18 0.59
N GLU A 128 -17.72 18.63 1.79
CA GLU A 128 -17.59 17.21 2.14
C GLU A 128 -18.97 16.52 2.22
N SER A 129 -20.02 17.12 1.65
CA SER A 129 -21.37 16.54 1.65
C SER A 129 -21.47 15.16 0.99
N TRP A 130 -20.49 14.80 0.14
CA TRP A 130 -20.36 13.49 -0.49
C TRP A 130 -19.60 12.46 0.37
N ALA A 131 -18.94 12.90 1.43
CA ALA A 131 -18.12 12.06 2.28
C ALA A 131 -18.99 11.10 3.10
N ASN A 132 -18.57 9.85 3.21
CA ASN A 132 -19.23 8.91 4.09
C ASN A 132 -18.95 9.24 5.56
N GLU A 133 -19.69 8.59 6.46
CA GLU A 133 -19.57 8.79 7.90
C GLU A 133 -18.14 8.52 8.40
N LYS A 134 -17.44 7.52 7.82
CA LYS A 134 -16.07 7.16 8.21
C LYS A 134 -15.06 8.25 7.87
N LEU A 135 -15.13 8.80 6.66
CA LEU A 135 -14.25 9.88 6.22
C LEU A 135 -14.55 11.15 7.02
N THR A 136 -15.84 11.45 7.23
CA THR A 136 -16.27 12.60 8.04
C THR A 136 -15.74 12.50 9.48
N LEU A 137 -15.87 11.33 10.10
CA LEU A 137 -15.35 11.08 11.45
C LEU A 137 -13.82 11.25 11.50
N ALA A 138 -13.08 10.62 10.58
CA ALA A 138 -11.62 10.71 10.54
C ALA A 138 -11.12 12.16 10.33
N LEU A 139 -11.80 12.94 9.48
CA LEU A 139 -11.50 14.36 9.28
C LEU A 139 -11.86 15.20 10.51
N SER A 140 -12.94 14.86 11.21
CA SER A 140 -13.31 15.54 12.46
C SER A 140 -12.28 15.30 13.56
N GLU A 141 -11.73 14.08 13.68
CA GLU A 141 -10.65 13.75 14.62
C GLU A 141 -9.38 14.54 14.28
N TYR A 142 -9.00 14.58 13.00
CA TYR A 142 -7.86 15.35 12.55
C TYR A 142 -8.00 16.86 12.81
N ARG A 143 -9.20 17.43 12.59
CA ARG A 143 -9.46 18.87 12.77
C ARG A 143 -9.73 19.27 14.22
N GLY A 144 -10.25 18.36 15.04
CA GLY A 144 -10.74 18.62 16.40
C GLY A 144 -9.66 18.58 17.48
N THR A 145 -8.47 18.08 17.15
CA THR A 145 -7.36 17.95 18.12
C THR A 145 -6.19 18.86 17.78
N SER A 146 -5.39 19.21 18.79
CA SER A 146 -4.10 19.90 18.60
C SER A 146 -2.92 18.93 18.57
N ASP A 147 -3.07 17.72 19.12
CA ASP A 147 -2.03 16.69 19.21
C ASP A 147 -1.66 16.12 17.83
N ASN A 148 -0.36 16.16 17.49
CA ASN A 148 0.14 15.68 16.21
C ASN A 148 -0.02 14.16 16.02
N THR A 149 0.06 13.37 17.09
CA THR A 149 -0.15 11.92 17.03
C THR A 149 -1.60 11.59 16.70
N ILE A 150 -2.55 12.27 17.35
CA ILE A 150 -3.98 12.06 17.08
C ILE A 150 -4.33 12.59 15.68
N LYS A 151 -3.77 13.74 15.28
CA LYS A 151 -3.88 14.22 13.89
C LYS A 151 -3.38 13.18 12.89
N HIS A 152 -2.25 12.54 13.17
CA HIS A 152 -1.66 11.55 12.26
C HIS A 152 -2.60 10.36 12.09
N VAL A 153 -3.14 9.84 13.20
CA VAL A 153 -4.11 8.74 13.17
C VAL A 153 -5.36 9.13 12.39
N GLY A 154 -5.95 10.31 12.66
CA GLY A 154 -7.14 10.78 11.95
C GLY A 154 -6.92 10.97 10.46
N LEU A 155 -5.80 11.62 10.08
CA LEU A 155 -5.46 11.86 8.68
C LEU A 155 -5.11 10.55 7.95
N LEU A 156 -4.42 9.63 8.61
CA LEU A 156 -4.17 8.29 8.08
C LEU A 156 -5.49 7.53 7.84
N GLY A 157 -6.45 7.65 8.75
CA GLY A 157 -7.79 7.10 8.60
C GLY A 157 -8.53 7.67 7.39
N ALA A 158 -8.47 8.99 7.20
CA ALA A 158 -9.07 9.66 6.04
C ALA A 158 -8.46 9.18 4.72
N ILE A 159 -7.12 9.10 4.65
CA ILE A 159 -6.40 8.58 3.46
C ILE A 159 -6.76 7.12 3.20
N ALA A 160 -6.82 6.28 4.24
CA ALA A 160 -7.17 4.88 4.10
C ALA A 160 -8.60 4.68 3.56
N GLU A 161 -9.55 5.53 3.99
CA GLU A 161 -10.92 5.49 3.47
C GLU A 161 -10.98 5.95 2.00
N CYS A 162 -10.27 7.02 1.65
CA CYS A 162 -10.14 7.47 0.26
C CYS A 162 -9.53 6.38 -0.63
N TYR A 163 -8.50 5.69 -0.16
CA TYR A 163 -7.85 4.59 -0.87
C TYR A 163 -8.80 3.40 -1.13
N LYS A 164 -9.63 3.04 -0.15
CA LYS A 164 -10.64 1.97 -0.32
C LYS A 164 -11.66 2.33 -1.39
N GLN A 165 -12.03 3.60 -1.47
CA GLN A 165 -13.03 4.12 -2.40
C GLN A 165 -12.43 4.76 -3.65
N ARG A 166 -11.14 4.55 -3.96
CA ARG A 166 -10.41 5.20 -5.06
C ARG A 166 -10.98 5.00 -6.48
N LYS A 167 -11.94 4.08 -6.65
CA LYS A 167 -12.68 3.92 -7.90
C LYS A 167 -13.69 5.06 -8.13
N GLN A 168 -14.10 5.75 -7.06
CA GLN A 168 -14.93 6.95 -7.13
C GLN A 168 -14.04 8.18 -7.26
N THR A 169 -14.30 9.01 -8.26
CA THR A 169 -13.47 10.17 -8.60
C THR A 169 -13.28 11.13 -7.42
N GLN A 170 -14.35 11.42 -6.67
CA GLN A 170 -14.31 12.33 -5.52
C GLN A 170 -13.33 11.86 -4.44
N TYR A 171 -13.41 10.58 -4.03
CA TYR A 171 -12.50 10.00 -3.03
C TYR A 171 -11.07 9.93 -3.54
N LYS A 172 -10.89 9.63 -4.82
CA LYS A 172 -9.57 9.53 -5.45
C LYS A 172 -8.85 10.89 -5.44
N GLU A 173 -9.51 11.92 -5.97
CA GLU A 173 -8.96 13.27 -6.08
C GLU A 173 -8.77 13.93 -4.71
N TYR A 174 -9.76 13.78 -3.82
CA TYR A 174 -9.66 14.30 -2.47
C TYR A 174 -8.52 13.61 -1.70
N GLY A 175 -8.43 12.29 -1.77
CA GLY A 175 -7.35 11.53 -1.13
C GLY A 175 -5.96 11.90 -1.65
N ALA A 176 -5.82 12.14 -2.94
CA ALA A 176 -4.59 12.67 -3.54
C ALA A 176 -4.24 14.06 -2.99
N ALA A 177 -5.22 14.95 -2.87
CA ALA A 177 -5.06 16.30 -2.32
C ALA A 177 -4.66 16.31 -0.83
N LEU A 178 -4.86 15.21 -0.08
CA LEU A 178 -4.39 15.08 1.30
C LEU A 178 -2.87 14.90 1.44
N SER A 179 -2.17 14.58 0.35
CA SER A 179 -0.73 14.29 0.34
C SER A 179 0.15 15.36 1.02
N PRO A 180 0.11 16.65 0.63
CA PRO A 180 0.98 17.67 1.23
C PRO A 180 0.71 17.84 2.74
N TYR A 181 -0.54 17.71 3.17
CA TYR A 181 -0.92 17.81 4.58
C TYR A 181 -0.32 16.65 5.38
N TYR A 182 -0.42 15.43 4.85
CA TYR A 182 0.13 14.24 5.50
C TYR A 182 1.65 14.29 5.58
N LEU A 183 2.34 14.70 4.52
CA LEU A 183 3.80 14.87 4.54
C LEU A 183 4.23 15.91 5.58
N SER A 184 3.55 17.07 5.63
CA SER A 184 3.87 18.11 6.61
C SER A 184 3.65 17.67 8.06
N LEU A 185 2.60 16.88 8.30
CA LEU A 185 2.30 16.35 9.61
C LEU A 185 3.29 15.26 10.01
N PHE A 186 3.63 14.36 9.10
CA PHE A 186 4.56 13.26 9.38
C PHE A 186 5.96 13.77 9.72
N ALA A 187 6.39 14.86 9.10
CA ALA A 187 7.67 15.50 9.36
C ALA A 187 7.82 16.04 10.80
N VAL A 188 6.72 16.35 11.48
CA VAL A 188 6.74 16.86 12.87
C VAL A 188 6.41 15.78 13.91
N LEU A 189 6.24 14.52 13.51
CA LEU A 189 5.99 13.43 14.45
C LEU A 189 7.27 13.04 15.19
N GLU A 190 7.10 12.62 16.42
CA GLU A 190 8.16 12.01 17.19
C GLU A 190 8.48 10.62 16.61
N SER A 191 9.73 10.39 16.23
CA SER A 191 10.21 9.12 15.66
C SER A 191 9.47 8.63 14.40
N PRO A 192 9.63 9.31 13.24
CA PRO A 192 9.00 8.95 11.97
C PRO A 192 9.20 7.48 11.56
N SER A 193 10.39 6.91 11.79
CA SER A 193 10.75 5.54 11.44
C SER A 193 10.01 4.45 12.24
N SER A 194 9.40 4.81 13.38
CA SER A 194 8.59 3.88 14.18
C SER A 194 7.20 3.66 13.59
N HIS A 195 6.75 4.51 12.67
CA HIS A 195 5.43 4.39 12.06
C HIS A 195 5.44 3.43 10.86
N LYS A 196 4.25 2.96 10.47
CA LYS A 196 4.10 2.11 9.28
C LYS A 196 4.04 2.99 8.02
N GLY A 197 4.69 2.55 6.93
CA GLY A 197 4.65 3.21 5.63
C GLY A 197 3.31 3.15 4.88
N ILE A 198 2.25 2.60 5.48
CA ILE A 198 0.98 2.37 4.80
C ILE A 198 0.29 3.65 4.31
N GLY A 199 0.45 4.76 5.02
CA GLY A 199 -0.07 6.07 4.57
C GLY A 199 0.59 6.54 3.27
N PHE A 200 1.92 6.44 3.18
CA PHE A 200 2.69 6.75 1.98
C PHE A 200 2.35 5.81 0.81
N MET A 201 2.14 4.53 1.11
CA MET A 201 1.69 3.54 0.13
C MET A 201 0.30 3.88 -0.44
N HIS A 202 -0.65 4.27 0.40
CA HIS A 202 -1.99 4.69 -0.04
C HIS A 202 -1.93 5.97 -0.88
N LEU A 203 -1.20 6.99 -0.41
CA LEU A 203 -1.04 8.27 -1.11
C LEU A 203 -0.40 8.10 -2.48
N SER A 204 0.71 7.36 -2.57
CA SER A 204 1.37 7.10 -3.86
C SER A 204 0.45 6.39 -4.85
N THR A 205 -0.43 5.51 -4.39
CA THR A 205 -1.41 4.86 -5.26
C THR A 205 -2.49 5.83 -5.72
N LEU A 206 -3.03 6.65 -4.81
CA LEU A 206 -4.04 7.67 -5.13
C LEU A 206 -3.51 8.71 -6.13
N LEU A 207 -2.30 9.21 -5.92
CA LEU A 207 -1.63 10.15 -6.82
C LEU A 207 -1.38 9.54 -8.20
N ASN A 208 -0.93 8.28 -8.24
CA ASN A 208 -0.77 7.55 -9.49
C ASN A 208 -2.11 7.36 -10.24
N ASP A 209 -3.19 7.04 -9.53
CA ASP A 209 -4.53 6.89 -10.12
C ASP A 209 -5.12 8.25 -10.60
N CYS A 210 -4.61 9.37 -10.08
CA CYS A 210 -4.89 10.72 -10.57
C CYS A 210 -3.99 11.15 -11.75
N GLY A 211 -2.98 10.35 -12.11
CA GLY A 211 -1.99 10.69 -13.14
C GLY A 211 -0.92 11.69 -12.65
N ASP A 212 -0.91 12.03 -11.36
CA ASP A 212 0.15 12.85 -10.76
C ASP A 212 1.34 11.97 -10.37
N PHE A 213 2.05 11.49 -11.40
CA PHE A 213 3.17 10.58 -11.21
C PHE A 213 4.36 11.24 -10.50
N ALA A 214 4.54 12.56 -10.63
CA ALA A 214 5.64 13.27 -9.98
C ALA A 214 5.47 13.26 -8.46
N SER A 215 4.31 13.74 -7.98
CA SER A 215 4.00 13.72 -6.56
C SER A 215 3.96 12.30 -6.01
N ALA A 216 3.48 11.32 -6.79
CA ALA A 216 3.46 9.91 -6.36
C ALA A 216 4.87 9.36 -6.10
N ILE A 217 5.84 9.69 -6.95
CA ILE A 217 7.25 9.32 -6.78
C ILE A 217 7.85 10.04 -5.58
N ASP A 218 7.57 11.32 -5.42
CA ASP A 218 8.12 12.12 -4.31
C ASP A 218 7.61 11.63 -2.95
N VAL A 219 6.35 11.23 -2.83
CA VAL A 219 5.82 10.54 -1.64
C VAL A 219 6.59 9.25 -1.35
N CYS A 220 6.90 8.45 -2.37
CA CYS A 220 7.67 7.22 -2.17
C CYS A 220 9.10 7.52 -1.71
N ARG A 221 9.76 8.54 -2.29
CA ARG A 221 11.10 8.97 -1.88
C ARG A 221 11.11 9.46 -0.44
N LYS A 222 10.11 10.25 -0.03
CA LYS A 222 9.95 10.66 1.37
C LYS A 222 9.77 9.49 2.31
N ALA A 223 9.06 8.45 1.90
CA ALA A 223 8.94 7.25 2.72
C ALA A 223 10.29 6.54 2.92
N ILE A 224 11.12 6.49 1.88
CA ILE A 224 12.49 5.94 1.96
C ILE A 224 13.38 6.81 2.87
N GLU A 225 13.28 8.15 2.78
CA GLU A 225 14.02 9.06 3.68
C GLU A 225 13.69 8.83 5.17
N TYR A 226 12.49 8.34 5.49
CA TYR A 226 12.06 8.01 6.84
C TYR A 226 12.27 6.53 7.22
N ASP A 227 13.00 5.76 6.39
CA ASP A 227 13.24 4.32 6.56
C ASP A 227 11.94 3.48 6.66
N LEU A 228 10.90 3.89 5.93
CA LEU A 228 9.61 3.21 5.94
C LEU A 228 9.52 2.10 4.89
N SER A 229 8.82 1.01 5.23
CA SER A 229 8.48 -0.05 4.27
C SER A 229 7.02 0.06 3.79
N ASP A 230 6.80 -0.22 2.50
CA ASP A 230 5.45 -0.28 1.90
C ASP A 230 4.74 -1.63 2.13
N GLY A 231 5.42 -2.59 2.76
CA GLY A 231 4.90 -3.94 3.04
C GLY A 231 5.07 -4.94 1.91
N THR A 232 5.65 -4.56 0.76
CA THR A 232 6.02 -5.48 -0.32
C THR A 232 7.50 -5.86 -0.27
N VAL A 233 7.86 -6.95 -0.93
CA VAL A 233 9.24 -7.47 -1.02
C VAL A 233 10.22 -6.43 -1.59
N THR A 234 9.76 -5.62 -2.56
CA THR A 234 10.60 -4.62 -3.23
C THR A 234 10.55 -3.23 -2.60
N GLY A 235 9.74 -3.04 -1.56
CA GLY A 235 9.55 -1.74 -0.90
C GLY A 235 9.07 -0.62 -1.83
N PHE A 236 9.37 0.62 -1.42
CA PHE A 236 9.01 1.84 -2.15
C PHE A 236 9.85 2.02 -3.43
N GLU A 237 11.05 1.45 -3.49
CA GLU A 237 11.93 1.46 -4.66
C GLU A 237 11.26 0.74 -5.83
N GLY A 238 10.74 -0.46 -5.60
CA GLY A 238 9.99 -1.19 -6.61
C GLY A 238 8.70 -0.47 -7.03
N ARG A 239 8.09 0.29 -6.12
CA ARG A 239 6.91 1.11 -6.42
C ARG A 239 7.26 2.30 -7.32
N ILE A 240 8.35 3.01 -7.06
CA ILE A 240 8.84 4.10 -7.90
C ILE A 240 9.01 3.63 -9.34
N ILE A 241 9.67 2.49 -9.56
CA ILE A 241 9.88 1.91 -10.89
C ILE A 241 8.54 1.63 -11.61
N ARG A 242 7.53 1.13 -10.89
CA ARG A 242 6.19 0.88 -11.47
C ARG A 242 5.49 2.18 -11.86
N ILE A 243 5.59 3.21 -11.03
CA ILE A 243 5.01 4.53 -11.30
C ILE A 243 5.70 5.19 -12.49
N GLU A 244 7.03 5.11 -12.58
CA GLU A 244 7.80 5.62 -13.73
C GLU A 244 7.40 4.93 -15.04
N LYS A 245 7.19 3.61 -15.02
CA LYS A 245 6.66 2.87 -16.18
C LYS A 245 5.26 3.32 -16.56
N ALA A 246 4.38 3.58 -15.58
CA ALA A 246 3.04 4.10 -15.82
C ALA A 246 3.07 5.50 -16.45
N LYS A 247 3.96 6.38 -15.96
CA LYS A 247 4.22 7.71 -16.53
C LYS A 247 4.73 7.64 -17.97
N ALA A 248 5.69 6.76 -18.26
CA ALA A 248 6.20 6.59 -19.61
C ALA A 248 5.10 6.08 -20.57
N LYS A 249 4.20 5.22 -20.07
CA LYS A 249 3.05 4.73 -20.83
C LYS A 249 2.01 5.81 -21.09
N SER A 250 1.78 6.76 -20.17
CA SER A 250 0.80 7.83 -20.36
C SER A 250 1.26 8.94 -21.30
N LEU A 251 2.56 9.04 -21.57
CA LEU A 251 3.16 10.02 -22.49
C LEU A 251 3.21 9.51 -23.94
N LYS A 252 2.87 8.24 -24.17
CA LYS A 252 2.91 7.57 -25.47
C LYS A 252 1.51 7.52 -26.08
#